data_AF-A0A813ZUS9-F1
#
_entry.id   AF-A0A813ZUS9-F1
#
_cell.length_a   1.000
_cell.length_b   1.000
_cell.length_c   1.000
_cell.angle_alpha   90.00
_cell.angle_beta   90.00
_cell.angle_gamma   90.00
#
_symmetry.space_group_name_H-M   'P 1'
#
loop_
_entity.id
_entity.type
_entity.pdbx_description
1 polymer ?
#
loop_
_entity_poly.entity_id
_entity_poly.type
_entity_poly.pdbx_seq_one_letter_code
_entity_poly.pdbx_strand_id
1 'polypeptide(L)'
;MVSLNRNNSNRGGIAFDDNLISTEDVSEHTPLIDNVEQTYRQIRTTGVIILHICLIIVFEAAIIILPILCNPKNICVLHGYDFCLYIHSGSWLFNLAFDRFYHYQQDISRRNGYLEFYHKTRNLRRAPLFVISAGNAILVALIKLLEDYCNDETCTPLKLKPWYFLQILSTIEVILTMIALIWYLVITIKFNSQRARPDATQEDLSASFITTQTSASEIGFRDETYTESVLEKQADMIRYLRERNVYLGRLVMQYKQDLDSRSRHSNNV
;
A
#
# COMPACT_ATOMS: atom_id res chain seq x y z
N MET A 1 -86.36 -3.34 -20.04
CA MET A 1 -85.67 -4.14 -21.08
C MET A 1 -84.35 -3.43 -21.31
N VAL A 2 -83.18 -3.93 -20.90
CA VAL A 2 -82.43 -5.08 -21.43
C VAL A 2 -81.53 -5.66 -20.32
N SER A 3 -81.41 -6.99 -20.28
CA SER A 3 -80.57 -7.79 -19.39
C SER A 3 -79.19 -8.05 -20.04
N LEU A 4 -78.15 -8.29 -19.22
CA LEU A 4 -77.18 -9.40 -19.27
C LEU A 4 -76.04 -9.08 -18.26
N ASN A 5 -75.85 -9.86 -17.17
CA ASN A 5 -75.05 -11.10 -17.08
C ASN A 5 -73.53 -10.80 -17.23
N ARG A 6 -72.54 -11.25 -16.46
CA ARG A 6 -72.37 -12.16 -15.30
C ARG A 6 -70.84 -12.31 -15.08
N ASN A 7 -70.44 -12.72 -13.88
CA ASN A 7 -69.20 -13.41 -13.50
C ASN A 7 -67.83 -12.71 -13.63
N ASN A 8 -67.27 -12.38 -12.46
CA ASN A 8 -66.21 -13.11 -11.77
C ASN A 8 -65.09 -13.75 -12.63
N SER A 9 -63.91 -13.14 -12.60
CA SER A 9 -62.65 -13.89 -12.49
C SER A 9 -61.54 -13.00 -11.92
N ASN A 10 -61.00 -13.41 -10.78
CA ASN A 10 -59.72 -13.01 -10.21
C ASN A 10 -58.63 -12.71 -11.26
N ARG A 11 -57.94 -11.58 -11.12
CA ARG A 11 -56.47 -11.49 -11.14
C ARG A 11 -56.00 -10.12 -10.70
N GLY A 12 -55.02 -10.12 -9.81
CA GLY A 12 -54.68 -9.02 -8.92
C GLY A 12 -53.94 -7.87 -9.57
N GLY A 13 -54.35 -6.67 -9.20
CA GLY A 13 -53.52 -5.48 -9.16
C GLY A 13 -53.70 -4.88 -7.77
N ILE A 14 -52.62 -4.83 -6.98
CA ILE A 14 -52.60 -4.04 -5.76
C ILE A 14 -52.46 -2.58 -6.22
N ALA A 15 -53.58 -1.87 -6.27
CA ALA A 15 -53.58 -0.42 -6.31
C ALA A 15 -53.34 0.06 -4.87
N PHE A 16 -52.26 0.80 -4.65
CA PHE A 16 -52.06 1.48 -3.38
C PHE A 16 -53.03 2.65 -3.32
N ASP A 17 -53.98 2.58 -2.39
CA ASP A 17 -54.86 3.70 -2.03
C ASP A 17 -54.00 4.84 -1.49
N ASP A 18 -53.92 5.91 -2.25
CA ASP A 18 -53.55 7.24 -1.76
C ASP A 18 -54.68 7.69 -0.81
N ASN A 19 -54.39 7.67 0.49
CA ASN A 19 -54.95 8.51 1.56
C ASN A 19 -55.25 7.70 2.82
N LEU A 20 -54.28 7.67 3.74
CA LEU A 20 -54.42 8.06 5.17
C LEU A 20 -53.19 7.55 5.92
N ILE A 21 -52.13 8.34 5.98
CA ILE A 21 -51.27 8.35 7.16
C ILE A 21 -51.00 9.80 7.51
N SER A 22 -51.72 10.20 8.55
CA SER A 22 -51.54 11.37 9.39
C SER A 22 -50.06 11.69 9.63
N THR A 23 -49.75 12.96 9.41
CA THR A 23 -48.59 13.67 9.94
C THR A 23 -48.50 13.53 11.45
N GLU A 24 -47.80 12.52 11.94
CA GLU A 24 -47.21 12.43 13.30
C GLU A 24 -46.54 11.06 13.43
N ASP A 25 -45.25 11.01 13.10
CA ASP A 25 -44.21 10.04 13.53
C ASP A 25 -43.11 9.94 12.47
N VAL A 26 -42.49 11.08 12.15
CA VAL A 26 -41.12 11.08 11.61
C VAL A 26 -40.19 10.96 12.82
N SER A 27 -40.23 9.79 13.46
CA SER A 27 -39.25 9.41 14.47
C SER A 27 -37.96 9.07 13.76
N GLU A 28 -37.12 10.09 13.63
CA GLU A 28 -35.69 10.00 13.92
C GLU A 28 -35.01 8.69 13.47
N HIS A 29 -34.88 8.49 12.16
CA HIS A 29 -33.73 7.76 11.65
C HIS A 29 -32.51 8.67 11.76
N THR A 30 -32.05 8.91 12.98
CA THR A 30 -30.67 9.33 13.21
C THR A 30 -29.81 8.20 12.64
N PRO A 31 -29.04 8.40 11.55
CA PRO A 31 -28.00 7.43 11.25
C PRO A 31 -27.15 7.35 12.52
N LEU A 32 -26.92 6.13 13.02
CA LEU A 32 -25.84 5.85 13.95
C LEU A 32 -24.53 6.20 13.23
N ILE A 33 -24.25 7.49 13.11
CA ILE A 33 -22.92 8.03 12.96
C ILE A 33 -22.31 7.68 14.30
N ASP A 34 -21.70 6.49 14.35
CA ASP A 34 -20.75 6.16 15.39
C ASP A 34 -19.73 7.30 15.32
N ASN A 35 -19.86 8.28 16.21
CA ASN A 35 -18.91 9.35 16.45
C ASN A 35 -17.66 8.74 17.07
N VAL A 36 -17.11 7.70 16.44
CA VAL A 36 -15.71 7.37 16.56
C VAL A 36 -15.03 8.57 15.95
N GLU A 37 -14.72 9.55 16.78
CA GLU A 37 -13.62 10.47 16.53
C GLU A 37 -12.44 9.61 16.09
N GLN A 38 -12.28 9.44 14.78
CA GLN A 38 -11.19 8.68 14.21
C GLN A 38 -9.95 9.50 14.50
N THR A 39 -9.40 9.23 15.68
CA THR A 39 -8.30 9.95 16.27
C THR A 39 -7.15 9.84 15.28
N TYR A 40 -6.67 10.99 14.80
CA TYR A 40 -5.55 11.09 13.88
C TYR A 40 -4.42 10.14 14.31
N ARG A 41 -4.23 9.05 13.57
CA ARG A 41 -3.12 8.13 13.80
C ARG A 41 -1.98 8.54 12.89
N GLN A 42 -1.01 9.24 13.49
CA GLN A 42 0.21 9.59 12.81
C GLN A 42 0.88 8.33 12.26
N ILE A 43 1.13 8.30 10.95
CA ILE A 43 1.83 7.18 10.32
C ILE A 43 3.30 7.28 10.72
N ARG A 44 3.72 6.47 11.70
CA ARG A 44 5.10 6.44 12.24
C ARG A 44 6.12 5.82 11.27
N THR A 45 5.91 5.93 9.95
CA THR A 45 6.80 5.43 8.90
C THR A 45 7.94 6.39 8.60
N THR A 46 7.83 7.68 8.93
CA THR A 46 8.86 8.69 8.62
C THR A 46 10.22 8.31 9.22
N GLY A 47 10.26 7.85 10.48
CA GLY A 47 11.51 7.42 11.12
C GLY A 47 12.13 6.19 10.47
N VAL A 48 11.29 5.27 9.97
CA VAL A 48 11.76 4.06 9.27
C VAL A 48 12.37 4.42 7.92
N ILE A 49 11.76 5.35 7.19
CA ILE A 49 12.30 5.84 5.89
C ILE A 49 13.65 6.53 6.09
N ILE A 50 13.79 7.37 7.11
CA ILE A 50 15.05 8.03 7.44
C ILE A 50 16.12 6.99 7.80
N LEU A 51 15.78 6.02 8.63
CA LEU A 51 16.69 4.94 9.01
C LEU A 51 17.11 4.09 7.80
N HIS A 52 16.18 3.83 6.87
CA HIS A 52 16.47 3.13 5.62
C HIS A 52 17.48 3.92 4.76
N ILE A 53 17.26 5.23 4.58
CA ILE A 53 18.20 6.11 3.88
C ILE A 53 19.59 6.11 4.53
N CYS A 54 19.66 6.27 5.86
CA CYS A 54 20.93 6.24 6.58
C CYS A 54 21.67 4.93 6.37
N LEU A 55 20.98 3.79 6.40
CA LEU A 55 21.61 2.49 6.23
C LEU A 55 22.09 2.26 4.79
N ILE A 56 21.35 2.73 3.79
CA ILE A 56 21.83 2.70 2.38
C ILE A 56 23.16 3.46 2.26
N ILE A 57 23.26 4.65 2.85
CA ILE A 57 24.49 5.46 2.83
C ILE A 57 25.64 4.71 3.52
N VAL A 58 25.39 4.04 4.64
CA VAL A 58 26.39 3.25 5.35
C VAL A 58 26.88 2.07 4.50
N PHE A 59 25.96 1.35 3.83
CA PHE A 59 26.33 0.26 2.93
C PHE A 59 27.18 0.74 1.77
N GLU A 60 26.82 1.87 1.16
CA GLU A 60 27.58 2.45 0.04
C GLU A 60 28.98 2.92 0.49
N ALA A 61 29.07 3.57 1.65
CA ALA A 61 30.36 3.92 2.25
C ALA A 61 31.22 2.68 2.53
N ALA A 62 30.62 1.57 2.98
CA ALA A 62 31.34 0.31 3.19
C ALA A 62 31.89 -0.28 1.88
N ILE A 63 31.11 -0.24 0.80
CA ILE A 63 31.54 -0.70 -0.55
C ILE A 63 32.74 0.12 -1.06
N ILE A 64 32.81 1.42 -0.74
CA ILE A 64 33.91 2.30 -1.16
C ILE A 64 35.14 2.14 -0.26
N ILE A 65 34.96 2.17 1.05
CA ILE A 65 36.06 2.27 2.02
C ILE A 65 36.77 0.93 2.23
N LEU A 66 36.03 -0.19 2.32
CA LEU A 66 36.62 -1.49 2.68
C LEU A 66 37.67 -1.99 1.67
N PRO A 67 37.46 -1.90 0.34
CA PRO A 67 38.49 -2.27 -0.63
C PRO A 67 39.74 -1.38 -0.53
N ILE A 68 39.59 -0.08 -0.23
CA ILE A 68 40.71 0.85 -0.06
C ILE A 68 41.51 0.50 1.19
N LEU A 69 40.83 0.16 2.28
CA LEU A 69 41.46 -0.16 3.57
C LEU A 69 42.20 -1.51 3.55
N CYS A 70 41.69 -2.50 2.80
CA CYS A 70 42.31 -3.82 2.65
C CYS A 70 43.53 -3.83 1.70
N ASN A 71 43.56 -2.96 0.67
CA ASN A 71 44.59 -2.93 -0.37
C ASN A 71 46.03 -2.66 0.13
N PRO A 72 46.32 -1.69 1.02
CA PRO A 72 47.70 -1.35 1.38
C PRO A 72 48.36 -2.30 2.38
N LYS A 73 47.63 -3.23 3.01
CA LYS A 73 48.18 -4.01 4.13
C LYS A 73 48.09 -5.54 4.01
N ASN A 74 47.49 -6.09 2.94
CA ASN A 74 47.25 -7.55 2.79
C ASN A 74 46.69 -8.23 4.06
N ILE A 75 45.96 -7.47 4.89
CA ILE A 75 45.37 -7.98 6.14
C ILE A 75 44.18 -8.89 5.82
N CYS A 76 43.54 -8.67 4.67
CA CYS A 76 42.32 -9.35 4.27
C CYS A 76 42.67 -10.57 3.41
N VAL A 77 42.17 -11.74 3.81
CA VAL A 77 42.33 -13.03 3.09
C VAL A 77 41.58 -13.02 1.75
N LEU A 78 40.58 -12.14 1.62
CA LEU A 78 39.64 -12.10 0.52
C LEU A 78 39.90 -10.89 -0.38
N HIS A 79 39.78 -11.06 -1.71
CA HIS A 79 39.99 -9.98 -2.65
C HIS A 79 38.92 -8.89 -2.50
N GLY A 80 39.30 -7.62 -2.74
CA GLY A 80 38.37 -6.48 -2.64
C GLY A 80 37.14 -6.62 -3.56
N TYR A 81 37.29 -7.37 -4.65
CA TYR A 81 36.21 -7.74 -5.56
C TYR A 81 35.11 -8.56 -4.86
N ASP A 82 35.49 -9.62 -4.13
CA ASP A 82 34.53 -10.49 -3.43
C ASP A 82 33.83 -9.76 -2.28
N PHE A 83 34.55 -8.89 -1.56
CA PHE A 83 33.95 -8.05 -0.52
C PHE A 83 32.85 -7.15 -1.07
N CYS A 84 33.08 -6.49 -2.21
CA CYS A 84 32.07 -5.67 -2.86
C CYS A 84 30.81 -6.49 -3.18
N LEU A 85 30.98 -7.71 -3.70
CA LEU A 85 29.86 -8.60 -4.04
C LEU A 85 29.07 -9.04 -2.79
N TYR A 86 29.75 -9.41 -1.70
CA TYR A 86 29.06 -9.81 -0.47
C TYR A 86 28.28 -8.66 0.16
N ILE A 87 28.87 -7.46 0.21
CA ILE A 87 28.20 -6.28 0.77
C ILE A 87 27.02 -5.88 -0.11
N HIS A 88 27.18 -5.92 -1.44
CA HIS A 88 26.10 -5.62 -2.39
C HIS A 88 24.95 -6.64 -2.28
N SER A 89 25.27 -7.93 -2.18
CA SER A 89 24.24 -8.97 -1.97
C SER A 89 23.51 -8.79 -0.63
N GLY A 90 24.25 -8.45 0.43
CA GLY A 90 23.68 -8.15 1.74
C GLY A 90 22.78 -6.90 1.72
N SER A 91 23.18 -5.85 1.01
CA SER A 91 22.39 -4.64 0.87
C SER A 91 21.09 -4.91 0.09
N TRP A 92 21.09 -5.82 -0.89
CA TRP A 92 19.87 -6.25 -1.58
C TRP A 92 18.88 -6.95 -0.62
N LEU A 93 19.35 -7.93 0.16
CA LEU A 93 18.51 -8.62 1.16
C LEU A 93 17.91 -7.62 2.16
N PHE A 94 18.71 -6.65 2.55
CA PHE A 94 18.30 -5.61 3.47
C PHE A 94 17.20 -4.70 2.86
N ASN A 95 17.34 -4.30 1.60
CA ASN A 95 16.32 -3.55 0.88
C ASN A 95 15.03 -4.35 0.68
N LEU A 96 15.14 -5.67 0.45
CA LEU A 96 13.99 -6.57 0.38
C LEU A 96 13.23 -6.63 1.72
N ALA A 97 13.95 -6.68 2.85
CA ALA A 97 13.33 -6.67 4.17
C ALA A 97 12.53 -5.38 4.42
N PHE A 98 13.07 -4.23 4.01
CA PHE A 98 12.33 -2.97 4.10
C PHE A 98 11.11 -2.92 3.19
N ASP A 99 11.21 -3.41 1.96
CA ASP A 99 10.04 -3.50 1.06
C ASP A 99 8.90 -4.30 1.71
N ARG A 100 9.22 -5.44 2.34
CA ARG A 100 8.25 -6.24 3.10
C ARG A 100 7.67 -5.50 4.30
N PHE A 101 8.51 -4.77 5.03
CA PHE A 101 8.05 -3.94 6.15
C PHE A 101 7.07 -2.85 5.67
N TYR A 102 7.40 -2.14 4.59
CA TYR A 102 6.51 -1.13 4.03
C TYR A 102 5.21 -1.74 3.50
N HIS A 103 5.27 -2.94 2.91
CA HIS A 103 4.08 -3.68 2.50
C HIS A 103 3.15 -3.96 3.68
N TYR A 104 3.68 -4.50 4.77
CA TYR A 104 2.92 -4.78 5.98
C TYR A 104 2.30 -3.51 6.59
N GLN A 105 3.10 -2.44 6.70
CA GLN A 105 2.64 -1.17 7.26
C GLN A 105 1.52 -0.53 6.42
N GLN A 106 1.54 -0.75 5.11
CA GLN A 106 0.50 -0.26 4.21
C GLN A 106 -0.77 -1.09 4.32
N ASP A 107 -0.70 -2.41 4.53
CA ASP A 107 -1.90 -3.21 4.79
C ASP A 107 -2.60 -2.74 6.07
N ILE A 108 -1.82 -2.30 7.07
CA ILE A 108 -2.35 -1.63 8.26
C ILE A 108 -2.97 -0.27 7.90
N SER A 109 -2.27 0.56 7.11
CA SER A 109 -2.79 1.87 6.69
C SER A 109 -4.07 1.76 5.84
N ARG A 110 -4.17 0.75 4.97
CA ARG A 110 -5.35 0.43 4.17
C ARG A 110 -6.54 0.06 5.05
N ARG A 111 -6.31 -0.74 6.09
CA ARG A 111 -7.35 -1.09 7.08
C ARG A 111 -7.84 0.12 7.89
N ASN A 112 -7.04 1.19 7.96
CA ASN A 112 -7.38 2.43 8.64
C ASN A 112 -8.06 3.48 7.73
N GLY A 113 -8.32 3.18 6.45
CA GLY A 113 -9.12 4.03 5.56
C GLY A 113 -8.36 5.11 4.78
N TYR A 114 -7.02 5.00 4.64
CA TYR A 114 -6.21 5.93 3.84
C TYR A 114 -6.02 5.44 2.39
N LEU A 115 -7.07 5.51 1.57
CA LEU A 115 -7.08 4.97 0.21
C LEU A 115 -6.38 5.90 -0.79
N GLU A 116 -6.56 7.22 -0.69
CA GLU A 116 -5.97 8.18 -1.63
C GLU A 116 -4.44 8.21 -1.53
N PHE A 117 -3.93 8.18 -0.28
CA PHE A 117 -2.50 8.00 -0.02
C PHE A 117 -1.98 6.68 -0.60
N TYR A 118 -2.76 5.61 -0.50
CA TYR A 118 -2.39 4.31 -1.05
C TYR A 118 -2.24 4.33 -2.57
N HIS A 119 -3.17 4.93 -3.32
CA HIS A 119 -3.06 5.00 -4.79
C HIS A 119 -1.82 5.76 -5.23
N LYS A 120 -1.54 6.91 -4.60
CA LYS A 120 -0.40 7.77 -4.97
C LYS A 120 0.96 7.15 -4.64
N THR A 121 1.03 6.36 -3.57
CA THR A 121 2.28 5.78 -3.06
C THR A 121 2.59 4.38 -3.60
N ARG A 122 1.60 3.64 -4.13
CA ARG A 122 1.75 2.23 -4.52
C ARG A 122 2.89 1.97 -5.51
N ASN A 123 3.01 2.80 -6.54
CA ASN A 123 4.02 2.61 -7.58
C ASN A 123 5.39 3.15 -7.15
N LEU A 124 5.42 4.28 -6.45
CA LEU A 124 6.65 4.93 -6.01
C LEU A 124 7.44 4.07 -5.02
N ARG A 125 6.74 3.32 -4.17
CA ARG A 125 7.36 2.40 -3.20
C ARG A 125 7.99 1.16 -3.86
N ARG A 126 7.43 0.66 -4.96
CA ARG A 126 7.99 -0.52 -5.64
C ARG A 126 9.25 -0.18 -6.45
N ALA A 127 9.43 1.10 -6.81
CA ALA A 127 10.53 1.54 -7.67
C ALA A 127 11.92 1.19 -7.11
N PRO A 128 12.26 1.42 -5.83
CA PRO A 128 13.57 1.03 -5.28
C PRO A 128 13.90 -0.46 -5.45
N LEU A 129 12.95 -1.37 -5.14
CA LEU A 129 13.19 -2.81 -5.27
C LEU A 129 13.39 -3.20 -6.74
N PHE A 130 12.61 -2.64 -7.66
CA PHE A 130 12.77 -2.87 -9.09
C PHE A 130 14.13 -2.37 -9.60
N VAL A 131 14.56 -1.18 -9.17
CA VAL A 131 15.86 -0.62 -9.55
C VAL A 131 17.01 -1.51 -9.08
N ILE A 132 17.04 -1.91 -7.80
CA ILE A 132 18.12 -2.76 -7.27
C ILE A 132 18.06 -4.17 -7.88
N SER A 133 16.87 -4.70 -8.17
CA SER A 133 16.75 -6.01 -8.81
C SER A 133 17.21 -6.00 -10.27
N ALA A 134 16.91 -4.93 -11.01
CA ALA A 134 17.45 -4.72 -12.35
C ALA A 134 18.98 -4.52 -12.30
N GLY A 135 19.45 -3.78 -11.30
CA GLY A 135 20.86 -3.60 -10.98
C GLY A 135 21.60 -4.93 -10.80
N ASN A 136 21.07 -5.83 -9.96
CA ASN A 136 21.61 -7.18 -9.79
C ASN A 136 21.68 -7.99 -11.10
N ALA A 137 20.69 -7.86 -11.98
CA ALA A 137 20.74 -8.54 -13.28
C ALA A 137 21.88 -8.00 -14.16
N ILE A 138 22.07 -6.68 -14.15
CA ILE A 138 23.19 -6.01 -14.84
C ILE A 138 24.53 -6.39 -14.19
N LEU A 139 24.57 -6.48 -12.86
CA LEU A 139 25.76 -6.88 -12.09
C LEU A 139 26.23 -8.28 -12.48
N VAL A 140 25.32 -9.26 -12.58
CA VAL A 140 25.68 -10.63 -12.99
C VAL A 140 26.25 -10.65 -14.41
N ALA A 141 25.65 -9.90 -15.34
CA ALA A 141 26.19 -9.77 -16.69
C ALA A 141 27.57 -9.08 -16.68
N LEU A 142 27.74 -8.03 -15.88
CA LEU A 142 28.99 -7.30 -15.73
C LEU A 142 30.09 -8.17 -15.13
N ILE A 143 29.78 -8.99 -14.13
CA ILE A 143 30.72 -9.96 -13.53
C ILE A 143 31.26 -10.91 -14.61
N LYS A 144 30.37 -11.47 -15.45
CA LYS A 144 30.77 -12.36 -16.52
C LYS A 144 31.61 -11.66 -17.59
N LEU A 145 31.24 -10.45 -17.98
CA LEU A 145 32.05 -9.64 -18.90
C LEU A 145 33.42 -9.28 -18.31
N LEU A 146 33.51 -9.01 -17.01
CA LEU A 146 34.79 -8.73 -16.35
C LEU A 146 35.68 -9.97 -16.32
N GLU A 147 35.13 -11.16 -16.11
CA GLU A 147 35.87 -12.42 -16.14
C GLU A 147 36.41 -12.73 -17.54
N ASP A 148 35.63 -12.47 -18.60
CA ASP A 148 36.02 -12.77 -19.99
C ASP A 148 37.03 -11.76 -20.57
N TYR A 149 36.97 -10.47 -20.16
CA TYR A 149 37.72 -9.38 -20.80
C TYR A 149 38.79 -8.72 -19.92
N CYS A 150 38.86 -9.00 -18.61
CA CYS A 150 39.86 -8.41 -17.72
C CYS A 150 40.82 -9.46 -17.17
N ASN A 151 42.11 -9.13 -17.20
CA ASN A 151 43.12 -9.82 -16.39
C ASN A 151 43.18 -9.18 -14.99
N ASP A 152 43.71 -9.89 -13.99
CA ASP A 152 43.73 -9.52 -12.56
C ASP A 152 44.18 -8.07 -12.25
N GLU A 153 44.98 -7.47 -13.12
CA GLU A 153 45.55 -6.14 -12.91
C GLU A 153 44.82 -5.01 -13.65
N THR A 154 44.34 -5.23 -14.88
CA THR A 154 43.75 -4.17 -15.71
C THR A 154 42.72 -4.67 -16.72
N CYS A 155 41.64 -3.89 -16.88
CA CYS A 155 40.66 -4.04 -17.96
C CYS A 155 41.01 -3.12 -19.14
N THR A 156 41.24 -3.67 -20.34
CA THR A 156 41.39 -2.88 -21.57
C THR A 156 40.02 -2.50 -22.14
N PRO A 157 39.79 -1.26 -22.61
CA PRO A 157 40.78 -0.19 -22.89
C PRO A 157 40.98 0.85 -21.76
N LEU A 158 40.17 0.87 -20.71
CA LEU A 158 40.17 1.94 -19.70
C LEU A 158 41.30 1.84 -18.64
N LYS A 159 42.07 0.74 -18.59
CA LYS A 159 43.11 0.46 -17.57
C LYS A 159 42.61 0.61 -16.12
N LEU A 160 41.32 0.35 -15.90
CA LEU A 160 40.70 0.35 -14.57
C LEU A 160 40.78 -1.05 -13.98
N LYS A 161 40.87 -1.13 -12.64
CA LYS A 161 40.75 -2.40 -11.92
C LYS A 161 39.28 -2.87 -11.97
N PRO A 162 39.01 -4.19 -12.06
CA PRO A 162 37.66 -4.75 -12.18
C PRO A 162 36.66 -4.25 -11.12
N TRP A 163 37.08 -4.15 -9.85
CA TRP A 163 36.21 -3.72 -8.76
C TRP A 163 35.69 -2.28 -8.87
N TYR A 164 36.37 -1.38 -9.62
CA TYR A 164 35.84 -0.04 -9.85
C TYR A 164 34.56 -0.04 -10.69
N PHE A 165 34.41 -0.98 -11.62
CA PHE A 165 33.17 -1.11 -12.40
C PHE A 165 31.99 -1.52 -11.51
N LEU A 166 32.24 -2.42 -10.55
CA LEU A 166 31.23 -2.81 -9.55
C LEU A 166 30.84 -1.63 -8.66
N GLN A 167 31.81 -0.82 -8.23
CA GLN A 167 31.55 0.38 -7.43
C GLN A 167 30.73 1.41 -8.21
N ILE A 168 31.09 1.69 -9.46
CA ILE A 168 30.35 2.63 -10.31
C ILE A 168 28.89 2.16 -10.48
N LEU A 169 28.69 0.87 -10.76
CA LEU A 169 27.33 0.32 -10.88
C LEU A 169 26.55 0.47 -9.56
N SER A 170 27.15 0.10 -8.41
CA SER A 170 26.53 0.25 -7.08
C SER A 170 26.17 1.71 -6.78
N THR A 171 27.07 2.65 -7.06
CA THR A 171 26.81 4.08 -6.82
C THR A 171 25.60 4.58 -7.62
N ILE A 172 25.48 4.18 -8.90
CA ILE A 172 24.37 4.58 -9.76
C ILE A 172 23.05 4.02 -9.23
N GLU A 173 23.03 2.75 -8.83
CA GLU A 173 21.84 2.12 -8.23
C GLU A 173 21.42 2.81 -6.93
N VAL A 174 22.39 3.14 -6.06
CA VAL A 174 22.13 3.87 -4.82
C VAL A 174 21.58 5.27 -5.09
N ILE A 175 22.11 6.00 -6.09
CA ILE A 175 21.58 7.32 -6.45
C ILE A 175 20.12 7.22 -6.91
N LEU A 176 19.81 6.28 -7.80
CA LEU A 176 18.46 6.09 -8.32
C LEU A 176 17.46 5.70 -7.21
N THR A 177 17.86 4.80 -6.31
CA THR A 177 17.04 4.40 -5.16
C THR A 177 16.86 5.53 -4.16
N MET A 178 17.90 6.32 -3.90
CA MET A 178 17.85 7.49 -3.03
C MET A 178 16.86 8.55 -3.54
N ILE A 179 16.87 8.85 -4.84
CA ILE A 179 15.91 9.80 -5.43
C ILE A 179 14.47 9.33 -5.21
N ALA A 180 14.19 8.04 -5.44
CA ALA A 180 12.87 7.46 -5.22
C ALA A 180 12.45 7.51 -3.73
N LEU A 181 13.36 7.22 -2.81
CA LEU A 181 13.10 7.26 -1.36
C LEU A 181 12.90 8.68 -0.84
N ILE A 182 13.67 9.66 -1.31
CA ILE A 182 13.49 11.07 -0.94
C ILE A 182 12.13 11.56 -1.43
N TRP A 183 11.74 11.22 -2.67
CA TRP A 183 10.43 11.60 -3.18
C TRP A 183 9.30 10.98 -2.35
N TYR A 184 9.44 9.71 -1.97
CA TYR A 184 8.51 9.06 -1.05
C TYR A 184 8.47 9.72 0.34
N LEU A 185 9.61 10.12 0.89
CA LEU A 185 9.72 10.84 2.15
C LEU A 185 9.00 12.18 2.09
N VAL A 186 9.19 12.96 1.02
CA VAL A 186 8.51 14.27 0.85
C VAL A 186 6.99 14.10 0.83
N ILE A 187 6.48 13.10 0.12
CA ILE A 187 5.03 12.80 0.11
C ILE A 187 4.54 12.44 1.52
N THR A 188 5.31 11.63 2.25
CA THR A 188 4.97 11.19 3.61
C THR A 188 5.02 12.35 4.61
N ILE A 189 6.02 13.24 4.52
CA ILE A 189 6.13 14.44 5.36
C ILE A 189 5.00 15.41 5.04
N LYS A 190 4.69 15.64 3.76
CA LYS A 190 3.56 16.50 3.35
C LYS A 190 2.25 15.97 3.93
N PHE A 191 2.03 14.66 3.85
CA PHE A 191 0.85 14.02 4.44
C PHE A 191 0.78 14.16 5.96
N ASN A 192 1.90 13.92 6.65
CA ASN A 192 2.01 14.05 8.11
C ASN A 192 1.86 15.52 8.58
N SER A 193 2.41 16.47 7.81
CA SER A 193 2.29 17.91 8.07
C SER A 193 0.86 18.42 7.87
N GLN A 194 0.12 17.83 6.94
CA GLN A 194 -1.27 18.19 6.68
C GLN A 194 -2.23 17.63 7.73
N ARG A 195 -1.74 16.82 8.68
CA ARG A 195 -2.57 16.08 9.66
C ARG A 195 -3.81 15.49 9.01
N ALA A 196 -3.63 14.91 7.82
CA ALA A 196 -4.73 14.45 7.00
C ALA A 196 -5.58 13.47 7.83
N ARG A 197 -6.82 13.88 8.08
CA ARG A 197 -7.81 13.03 8.74
C ARG A 197 -8.10 11.86 7.79
N PRO A 198 -8.48 10.69 8.29
CA PRO A 198 -8.85 9.56 7.44
C PRO A 198 -9.84 9.97 6.35
N ASP A 199 -9.59 9.53 5.12
CA ASP A 199 -10.23 10.03 3.88
C ASP A 199 -11.78 10.02 3.97
N ALA A 200 -12.35 9.06 4.71
CA ALA A 200 -13.79 8.99 5.00
C ALA A 200 -14.34 10.26 5.68
N THR A 201 -13.60 10.85 6.63
CA THR A 201 -14.03 12.05 7.35
C THR A 201 -13.83 13.35 6.57
N GLN A 202 -12.90 13.37 5.61
CA GLN A 202 -12.64 14.53 4.78
C GLN A 202 -13.63 14.62 3.62
N GLU A 203 -14.05 13.48 3.07
CA GLU A 203 -15.15 13.39 2.11
C GLU A 203 -16.48 13.77 2.75
N ASP A 204 -16.77 13.33 3.98
CA ASP A 204 -17.99 13.76 4.69
C ASP A 204 -17.98 15.26 5.00
N LEU A 205 -16.83 15.83 5.38
CA LEU A 205 -16.71 17.27 5.66
C LEU A 205 -16.84 18.09 4.36
N SER A 206 -16.18 17.69 3.28
CA SER A 206 -16.27 18.39 1.99
C SER A 206 -17.64 18.20 1.34
N ALA A 207 -18.24 17.02 1.42
CA ALA A 207 -19.62 16.78 0.97
C ALA A 207 -20.62 17.54 1.84
N SER A 208 -20.40 17.68 3.16
CA SER A 208 -21.23 18.53 4.01
C SER A 208 -21.06 20.00 3.65
N PHE A 209 -19.85 20.46 3.32
CA PHE A 209 -19.58 21.85 2.94
C PHE A 209 -20.17 22.16 1.56
N ILE A 210 -20.05 21.24 0.61
CA ILE A 210 -20.69 21.32 -0.71
C ILE A 210 -22.21 21.28 -0.53
N THR A 211 -22.77 20.38 0.27
CA THR A 211 -24.23 20.32 0.53
C THR A 211 -24.73 21.60 1.21
N THR A 212 -23.91 22.22 2.07
CA THR A 212 -24.23 23.48 2.76
C THR A 212 -24.08 24.71 1.84
N GLN A 213 -23.19 24.66 0.83
CA GLN A 213 -23.05 25.73 -0.17
C GLN A 213 -23.99 25.57 -1.36
N THR A 214 -24.38 24.34 -1.71
CA THR A 214 -25.24 24.02 -2.86
C THR A 214 -26.73 24.00 -2.51
N SER A 215 -27.10 24.27 -1.26
CA SER A 215 -28.47 24.64 -0.89
C SER A 215 -28.86 26.04 -1.42
N ALA A 216 -27.92 26.75 -2.05
CA ALA A 216 -28.18 27.92 -2.88
C ALA A 216 -27.58 27.72 -4.29
N SER A 217 -28.40 27.20 -5.20
CA SER A 217 -28.22 27.26 -6.68
C SER A 217 -27.43 26.12 -7.35
N GLU A 218 -28.08 25.56 -8.38
CA GLU A 218 -27.57 24.72 -9.48
C GLU A 218 -27.26 23.24 -9.22
N ILE A 219 -28.32 22.44 -9.36
CA ILE A 219 -28.24 21.08 -9.88
C ILE A 219 -27.79 21.13 -11.34
N GLY A 220 -26.67 20.51 -11.69
CA GLY A 220 -26.47 20.03 -13.07
C GLY A 220 -25.09 20.18 -13.72
N PHE A 221 -24.03 19.56 -13.16
CA PHE A 221 -22.99 18.93 -13.99
C PHE A 221 -22.25 17.89 -13.16
N ARG A 222 -22.56 16.61 -13.34
CA ARG A 222 -21.80 15.50 -12.75
C ARG A 222 -20.76 15.07 -13.77
N ASP A 223 -19.50 15.37 -13.49
CA ASP A 223 -18.35 14.96 -14.30
C ASP A 223 -18.29 13.42 -14.38
N GLU A 224 -18.04 12.86 -15.57
CA GLU A 224 -18.00 11.41 -15.81
C GLU A 224 -16.92 10.74 -14.94
N THR A 225 -15.81 11.46 -14.71
CA THR A 225 -14.72 11.11 -13.79
C THR A 225 -15.18 10.98 -12.33
N TYR A 226 -16.16 11.78 -11.88
CA TYR A 226 -16.73 11.65 -10.54
C TYR A 226 -17.57 10.38 -10.44
N THR A 227 -18.33 10.03 -11.48
CA THR A 227 -19.12 8.78 -11.47
C THR A 227 -18.24 7.55 -11.52
N GLU A 228 -17.17 7.54 -12.32
CA GLU A 228 -16.21 6.43 -12.36
C GLU A 228 -15.49 6.26 -11.01
N SER A 229 -15.05 7.36 -10.39
CA SER A 229 -14.38 7.28 -9.09
C SER A 229 -15.32 6.85 -7.96
N VAL A 230 -16.60 7.26 -7.98
CA VAL A 230 -17.62 6.75 -7.04
C VAL A 230 -17.88 5.26 -7.28
N LEU A 231 -17.96 4.82 -8.54
CA LEU A 231 -18.16 3.42 -8.90
C LEU A 231 -16.98 2.54 -8.46
N GLU A 232 -15.75 3.01 -8.69
CA GLU A 232 -14.51 2.34 -8.25
C GLU A 232 -14.48 2.21 -6.72
N LYS A 233 -14.82 3.28 -6.00
CA LYS A 233 -14.91 3.27 -4.53
C LYS A 233 -15.99 2.32 -4.02
N GLN A 234 -17.16 2.28 -4.64
CA GLN A 234 -18.22 1.32 -4.27
C GLN A 234 -17.79 -0.12 -4.53
N ALA A 235 -17.11 -0.38 -5.66
CA ALA A 235 -16.58 -1.71 -5.96
C ALA A 235 -15.55 -2.16 -4.91
N ASP A 236 -14.65 -1.27 -4.49
CA ASP A 236 -13.68 -1.57 -3.43
C ASP A 236 -14.34 -1.77 -2.06
N MET A 237 -15.38 -1.01 -1.72
CA MET A 237 -16.13 -1.20 -0.49
C MET A 237 -16.86 -2.55 -0.46
N ILE A 238 -17.51 -2.93 -1.56
CA ILE A 238 -18.15 -4.25 -1.70
C ILE A 238 -17.11 -5.36 -1.53
N ARG A 239 -15.93 -5.20 -2.15
CA ARG A 239 -14.85 -6.18 -2.04
C ARG A 239 -14.34 -6.30 -0.59
N TYR A 240 -14.14 -5.17 0.09
CA TYR A 240 -13.76 -5.13 1.49
C TYR A 240 -14.80 -5.81 2.40
N LEU A 241 -16.09 -5.48 2.23
CA LEU A 241 -17.18 -6.10 3.00
C LEU A 241 -17.28 -7.60 2.75
N ARG A 242 -17.05 -8.05 1.51
CA ARG A 242 -17.01 -9.47 1.16
C ARG A 242 -15.85 -10.19 1.85
N GLU A 243 -14.65 -9.62 1.80
CA GLU A 243 -13.48 -10.16 2.52
C GLU A 243 -13.75 -10.25 4.03
N ARG A 244 -14.36 -9.21 4.61
CA ARG A 244 -14.69 -9.16 6.03
C ARG A 244 -15.76 -10.18 6.42
N ASN A 245 -16.79 -10.38 5.61
CA ASN A 245 -17.80 -11.42 5.82
C ASN A 245 -17.20 -12.84 5.73
N VAL A 246 -16.30 -13.09 4.77
CA VAL A 246 -15.59 -14.38 4.68
C VAL A 246 -14.73 -14.61 5.92
N TYR A 247 -14.02 -13.59 6.38
CA TYR A 247 -13.21 -13.66 7.60
C TYR A 247 -14.05 -13.94 8.86
N LEU A 248 -15.15 -13.19 9.05
CA LEU A 248 -16.10 -13.42 10.14
C LEU A 248 -16.71 -14.82 10.07
N GLY A 249 -17.09 -15.29 8.88
CA GLY A 249 -17.60 -16.65 8.68
C GLY A 249 -16.60 -17.73 9.09
N ARG A 250 -15.31 -17.54 8.78
CA ARG A 250 -14.23 -18.44 9.22
C ARG A 250 -14.08 -18.45 10.75
N LEU A 251 -14.12 -17.28 11.38
CA LEU A 251 -14.06 -17.18 12.84
C LEU A 251 -15.24 -17.88 13.51
N VAL A 252 -16.47 -17.65 13.02
CA VAL A 252 -17.67 -18.29 13.55
C VAL A 252 -17.57 -19.82 13.43
N MET A 253 -17.09 -20.34 12.30
CA MET A 253 -16.88 -21.79 12.14
C MET A 253 -15.83 -22.33 13.12
N GLN A 254 -14.72 -21.63 13.33
CA GLN A 254 -13.70 -22.02 14.31
C GLN A 254 -14.24 -22.02 15.74
N TYR A 255 -14.95 -20.97 16.15
CA TYR A 255 -15.55 -20.92 17.49
C TYR A 255 -16.59 -22.01 17.71
N LYS A 256 -17.41 -22.32 16.70
CA LYS A 256 -18.38 -23.41 16.78
C LYS A 256 -17.69 -24.76 16.95
N GLN A 257 -16.61 -25.00 16.22
CA GLN A 257 -15.82 -26.23 16.34
C GLN A 257 -15.15 -26.36 17.72
N ASP A 258 -14.63 -25.26 18.28
CA ASP A 258 -14.04 -25.26 19.62
C ASP A 258 -15.10 -25.57 20.70
N LEU A 259 -16.28 -24.95 20.61
CA LEU A 259 -17.40 -25.23 21.51
C LEU A 259 -17.86 -26.68 21.43
N ASP A 260 -18.00 -27.25 20.23
CA ASP A 260 -18.37 -28.66 20.05
C ASP A 260 -17.31 -29.59 20.63
N SER A 261 -16.02 -29.26 20.51
CA SER A 261 -14.93 -30.03 21.08
C SER A 261 -14.94 -30.00 22.62
N ARG A 262 -15.19 -28.83 23.22
CA ARG A 262 -15.32 -28.66 24.68
C ARG A 262 -16.55 -29.37 25.24
N SER A 263 -17.68 -29.29 24.54
CA SER A 263 -18.91 -30.02 24.89
C SER A 263 -18.67 -31.55 24.91
N ARG A 264 -18.00 -32.09 23.89
CA ARG A 264 -17.64 -33.52 23.86
C ARG A 264 -16.67 -33.90 24.99
N HIS A 265 -15.75 -33.02 25.37
CA HIS A 265 -14.83 -33.28 26.48
C HIS A 265 -15.56 -33.28 27.84
N SER A 266 -16.54 -32.39 28.03
CA SER A 266 -17.35 -32.33 29.25
C SER A 266 -18.32 -33.51 29.39
N ASN A 267 -18.72 -34.16 28.29
CA ASN A 267 -19.61 -35.33 28.33
C ASN A 267 -18.86 -36.66 28.55
N ASN A 268 -17.53 -36.64 28.53
CA ASN A 268 -16.67 -37.82 28.71
C ASN A 268 -15.95 -37.86 30.07
N VAL A 269 -16.29 -36.95 31.00
CA VAL A 269 -15.87 -36.90 32.40
C VAL A 269 -17.09 -37.13 33.28
#